data_AF-A0A358DEB5-F1
#
_entry.id   AF-A0A358DEB5-F1
#
_cell.length_a   1.000
_cell.length_b   1.000
_cell.length_c   1.000
_cell.angle_alpha   90.00
_cell.angle_beta   90.00
_cell.angle_gamma   90.00
#
_symmetry.space_group_name_H-M   'P 1'
#
loop_
_entity.id
_entity.type
_entity.pdbx_description
1 polymer ?
#
loop_
_entity_poly.entity_id
_entity_poly.type
_entity_poly.pdbx_seq_one_letter_code
_entity_poly.pdbx_strand_id
1 'polypeptide(L)'
;MTPIMKHLVFTNLLIFSFVLFANNACAQSNRITNRNYDVTAFSAMVSNTVGNIEYTPSSHYSVSAEGNEEMVNNLVVTVQNSQLNLSMKKNLKRLFGNRRSGKLVIRI
;
A
#
# COMPACT_ATOMS: atom_id res chain seq x y z
N MET A 1 -40.69 -28.13 27.63
CA MET A 1 -39.34 -27.99 27.05
C MET A 1 -38.32 -28.18 28.16
N THR A 2 -37.63 -29.32 28.17
CA THR A 2 -36.70 -29.75 29.23
C THR A 2 -35.50 -28.80 29.33
N PRO A 3 -34.88 -28.65 30.51
CA PRO A 3 -33.75 -27.73 30.72
C PRO A 3 -32.56 -28.03 29.78
N ILE A 4 -32.37 -29.29 29.42
CA ILE A 4 -31.36 -29.76 28.46
C ILE A 4 -31.59 -29.16 27.06
N MET A 5 -32.85 -29.07 26.61
CA MET A 5 -33.21 -28.54 25.29
C MET A 5 -32.99 -27.02 25.20
N LYS A 6 -33.18 -26.31 26.33
CA LYS A 6 -32.87 -24.86 26.43
C LYS A 6 -31.37 -24.60 26.37
N HIS A 7 -30.56 -25.40 27.06
CA HIS A 7 -29.09 -25.30 27.02
C HIS A 7 -28.52 -25.55 25.62
N LEU A 8 -29.07 -26.51 24.87
CA LEU A 8 -28.60 -26.89 23.54
C LEU A 8 -28.94 -25.83 22.47
N VAL A 9 -30.09 -25.16 22.61
CA VAL A 9 -30.46 -24.01 21.77
C VAL A 9 -29.59 -22.79 22.10
N PHE A 10 -29.31 -22.55 23.39
CA PHE A 10 -28.49 -21.42 23.83
C PHE A 10 -27.02 -21.54 23.39
N THR A 11 -26.46 -22.75 23.42
CA THR A 11 -25.09 -23.00 22.95
C THR A 11 -24.96 -22.86 21.44
N ASN A 12 -25.93 -23.34 20.66
CA ASN A 12 -25.94 -23.15 19.21
C ASN A 12 -26.05 -21.66 18.80
N LEU A 13 -26.84 -20.87 19.53
CA LEU A 13 -26.97 -19.43 19.29
C LEU A 13 -25.65 -18.68 19.55
N LEU A 14 -24.91 -19.08 20.59
CA LEU A 14 -23.59 -18.51 20.90
C LEU A 14 -22.56 -18.79 19.82
N ILE A 15 -22.51 -20.02 19.29
CA ILE A 15 -21.57 -20.41 18.23
C ILE A 15 -21.87 -19.65 16.93
N PHE A 16 -23.15 -19.50 16.57
CA PHE A 16 -23.56 -18.71 15.39
C PHE A 16 -23.14 -17.25 15.49
N SER A 17 -23.21 -16.66 16.69
CA SER A 17 -22.76 -15.28 16.93
C SER A 17 -21.25 -15.11 16.68
N PHE A 18 -20.41 -16.03 17.17
CA PHE A 18 -18.95 -15.97 16.95
C PHE A 18 -18.55 -16.07 15.47
N VAL A 19 -19.27 -16.87 14.66
CA VAL A 19 -18.99 -17.02 13.22
C VAL A 19 -19.33 -15.76 12.44
N LEU A 20 -20.35 -14.99 12.87
CA LEU A 20 -20.75 -13.75 12.19
C LEU A 20 -19.77 -12.60 12.45
N PHE A 21 -19.12 -12.54 13.62
CA PHE A 21 -18.12 -11.49 13.91
C PHE A 21 -16.74 -11.74 13.28
N ALA A 22 -16.39 -12.99 12.99
CA ALA A 22 -15.11 -13.35 12.35
C ALA A 22 -15.01 -12.95 10.87
N ASN A 23 -16.14 -12.55 10.24
CA ASN A 23 -16.21 -12.17 8.83
C ASN A 23 -16.02 -10.66 8.58
N ASN A 24 -15.47 -9.92 9.53
CA ASN A 24 -14.86 -8.60 9.22
C ASN A 24 -13.56 -8.83 8.44
N ALA A 25 -13.68 -9.43 7.26
CA ALA A 25 -12.62 -9.53 6.28
C ALA A 25 -12.15 -8.11 6.02
N CYS A 26 -10.88 -7.84 6.35
CA CYS A 26 -10.23 -6.57 6.05
C CYS A 26 -10.46 -6.25 4.57
N ALA A 27 -11.39 -5.35 4.27
CA ALA A 27 -11.50 -4.75 2.96
C ALA A 27 -10.14 -4.10 2.71
N GLN A 28 -9.35 -4.69 1.80
CA GLN A 28 -8.09 -4.12 1.38
C GLN A 28 -8.44 -2.80 0.68
N SER A 29 -8.42 -1.72 1.45
CA SER A 29 -8.76 -0.39 0.99
C SER A 29 -7.82 -0.06 -0.16
N ASN A 30 -8.36 -0.02 -1.38
CA ASN A 30 -7.65 0.44 -2.58
C ASN A 30 -7.54 1.98 -2.54
N ARG A 31 -7.06 2.53 -1.42
CA ARG A 31 -6.95 3.97 -1.25
C ARG A 31 -5.91 4.50 -2.20
N ILE A 32 -6.34 5.43 -3.06
CA ILE A 32 -5.43 6.22 -3.88
C ILE A 32 -4.79 7.26 -2.97
N THR A 33 -3.47 7.27 -2.91
CA THR A 33 -2.67 8.19 -2.11
C THR A 33 -1.85 9.05 -3.06
N ASN A 34 -1.76 10.35 -2.74
CA ASN A 34 -0.86 11.29 -3.41
C ASN A 34 0.17 11.78 -2.38
N ARG A 35 1.44 11.86 -2.77
CA ARG A 35 2.53 12.38 -1.94
C ARG A 35 3.48 13.23 -2.78
N ASN A 36 3.81 14.40 -2.28
CA ASN A 36 4.91 15.22 -2.77
C ASN A 36 6.18 14.91 -1.96
N TYR A 37 7.34 14.98 -2.61
CA TYR A 37 8.64 14.73 -1.99
C TYR A 37 9.49 15.99 -2.09
N ASP A 38 10.08 16.38 -0.96
CA ASP A 38 11.08 17.44 -0.94
C ASP A 38 12.36 16.92 -1.58
N VAL A 39 12.75 17.54 -2.69
CA VAL A 39 13.93 17.17 -3.47
C VAL A 39 14.83 18.39 -3.67
N THR A 40 16.14 18.14 -3.61
CA THR A 40 17.15 19.12 -4.04
C THR A 40 17.39 18.99 -5.54
N ALA A 41 18.17 19.91 -6.12
CA ALA A 41 18.49 19.87 -7.54
C ALA A 41 19.20 18.56 -7.95
N PHE A 42 18.79 18.00 -9.08
CA PHE A 42 19.37 16.78 -9.65
C PHE A 42 19.53 16.90 -11.17
N SER A 43 20.52 16.22 -11.73
CA SER A 43 20.82 16.18 -13.17
C SER A 43 20.78 14.76 -13.76
N ALA A 44 20.69 13.75 -12.90
CA ALA A 44 20.57 12.36 -13.28
C ALA A 44 19.43 11.68 -12.53
N MET A 45 18.90 10.60 -13.09
CA MET A 45 17.86 9.78 -12.46
C MET A 45 18.23 8.30 -12.57
N VAL A 46 18.09 7.59 -11.45
CA VAL A 46 18.17 6.13 -11.38
C VAL A 46 16.88 5.61 -10.78
N SER A 47 16.27 4.65 -11.47
CA SER A 47 15.01 4.06 -11.08
C SER A 47 15.14 2.56 -10.89
N ASN A 48 14.82 2.11 -9.68
CA ASN A 48 14.68 0.72 -9.29
C ASN A 48 13.32 0.52 -8.62
N THR A 49 12.26 0.81 -9.37
CA THR A 49 10.87 0.72 -8.92
C THR A 49 9.98 0.12 -10.02
N VAL A 50 8.76 -0.26 -9.64
CA VAL A 50 7.74 -0.79 -10.55
C VAL A 50 6.57 0.19 -10.55
N GLY A 51 6.37 0.88 -11.67
CA GLY A 51 5.35 1.89 -11.86
C GLY A 51 5.61 2.71 -13.11
N ASN A 52 4.70 3.63 -13.41
CA ASN A 52 4.88 4.58 -14.51
C ASN A 52 5.68 5.78 -14.01
N ILE A 53 6.59 6.28 -14.85
CA ILE A 53 7.33 7.52 -14.61
C ILE A 53 6.95 8.50 -15.70
N GLU A 54 6.42 9.65 -15.29
CA GLU A 54 6.07 10.77 -16.15
C GLU A 54 7.08 11.88 -15.86
N TYR A 55 7.90 12.23 -16.85
CA TYR A 55 8.93 13.25 -16.72
C TYR A 55 8.56 14.48 -17.55
N THR A 56 8.60 15.65 -16.93
CA THR A 56 8.37 16.95 -17.57
C THR A 56 9.58 17.85 -17.35
N PRO A 57 10.37 18.17 -18.40
CA PRO A 57 11.47 19.11 -18.28
C PRO A 57 10.99 20.48 -17.77
N SER A 58 11.64 20.99 -16.72
CA SER A 58 11.27 22.26 -16.08
C SER A 58 12.50 22.92 -15.48
N SER A 59 12.41 24.25 -15.26
CA SER A 59 13.40 25.00 -14.47
C SER A 59 13.27 24.76 -12.96
N HIS A 60 12.20 24.10 -12.53
CA HIS A 60 11.92 23.77 -11.13
C HIS A 60 11.94 22.26 -10.93
N TYR A 61 12.55 21.81 -9.83
CA TYR A 61 12.62 20.39 -9.48
C TYR A 61 11.43 20.02 -8.60
N SER A 62 10.68 19.01 -9.02
CA SER A 62 9.57 18.47 -8.25
C SER A 62 9.53 16.96 -8.38
N VAL A 63 9.09 16.26 -7.34
CA VAL A 63 8.74 14.84 -7.45
C VAL A 63 7.45 14.61 -6.68
N SER A 64 6.49 13.96 -7.32
CA SER A 64 5.25 13.51 -6.70
C SER A 64 4.94 12.07 -7.09
N ALA A 65 4.17 11.37 -6.26
CA ALA A 65 3.71 10.02 -6.56
C ALA A 65 2.23 9.86 -6.23
N GLU A 66 1.52 9.17 -7.11
CA GLU A 66 0.11 8.86 -7.00
C GLU A 66 -0.12 7.37 -7.23
N GLY A 67 -0.93 6.74 -6.38
CA GLY A 67 -1.30 5.34 -6.59
C GLY A 67 -1.78 4.64 -5.35
N ASN A 68 -1.65 3.32 -5.35
CA ASN A 68 -2.00 2.51 -4.20
C ASN A 68 -1.18 2.94 -2.97
N GLU A 69 -1.84 3.09 -1.83
CA GLU A 69 -1.23 3.54 -0.57
C GLU A 69 0.03 2.74 -0.20
N GLU A 70 0.01 1.41 -0.34
CA GLU A 70 1.18 0.56 -0.06
C GLU A 70 2.35 0.90 -0.99
N MET A 71 2.07 1.13 -2.28
CA MET A 71 3.09 1.48 -3.26
C MET A 71 3.70 2.86 -2.96
N VAL A 72 2.87 3.87 -2.70
CA VAL A 72 3.34 5.23 -2.39
C VAL A 72 4.10 5.28 -1.06
N ASN A 73 3.66 4.54 -0.04
CA ASN A 73 4.33 4.49 1.26
C ASN A 73 5.67 3.72 1.22
N ASN A 74 5.79 2.75 0.30
CA ASN A 74 7.02 1.99 0.09
C ASN A 74 7.98 2.68 -0.88
N LEU A 75 7.55 3.67 -1.64
CA LEU A 75 8.44 4.45 -2.51
C LEU A 75 9.42 5.28 -1.66
N VAL A 76 10.71 5.11 -1.95
CA VAL A 76 11.82 5.87 -1.40
C VAL A 76 12.35 6.77 -2.50
N VAL A 77 12.31 8.07 -2.23
CA VAL A 77 12.81 9.12 -3.10
C VAL A 77 13.94 9.82 -2.37
N THR A 78 15.14 9.79 -2.93
CA THR A 78 16.31 10.47 -2.37
C THR A 78 17.09 11.16 -3.48
N VAL A 79 17.75 12.27 -3.15
CA VAL A 79 18.73 12.90 -4.03
C VAL A 79 20.09 12.78 -3.39
N GLN A 80 21.04 12.16 -4.09
CA GLN A 80 22.42 11.99 -3.65
C GLN A 80 23.35 12.22 -4.85
N ASN A 81 24.42 12.99 -4.67
CA ASN A 81 25.37 13.31 -5.75
C ASN A 81 24.68 13.86 -7.02
N SER A 82 23.70 14.74 -6.85
CA SER A 82 22.86 15.29 -7.94
C SER A 82 22.12 14.22 -8.76
N GLN A 83 21.90 13.03 -8.19
CA GLN A 83 21.15 11.94 -8.79
C GLN A 83 19.88 11.65 -7.99
N LEU A 84 18.73 11.75 -8.65
CA LEU A 84 17.44 11.32 -8.13
C LEU A 84 17.38 9.79 -8.14
N ASN A 85 17.26 9.20 -6.96
CA ASN A 85 17.16 7.77 -6.76
C ASN A 85 15.73 7.41 -6.37
N LEU A 86 15.07 6.61 -7.21
CA LEU A 86 13.74 6.07 -6.97
C LEU A 86 13.86 4.59 -6.68
N SER A 87 13.41 4.15 -5.50
CA SER A 87 13.47 2.74 -5.12
C SER A 87 12.29 2.33 -4.25
N MET A 88 12.07 1.02 -4.09
CA MET A 88 11.03 0.49 -3.21
C MET A 88 11.66 -0.08 -1.93
N LYS A 89 11.06 0.22 -0.76
CA LYS A 89 11.41 -0.44 0.50
C LYS A 89 11.26 -1.95 0.33
N LYS A 90 12.28 -2.72 0.74
CA LYS A 90 12.22 -4.18 0.79
C LYS A 90 11.22 -4.61 1.86
N ASN A 91 10.02 -4.98 1.44
CA ASN A 91 8.98 -5.43 2.35
C ASN A 91 8.99 -6.98 2.40
N LEU A 92 9.48 -7.54 3.50
CA LEU A 92 9.53 -9.01 3.74
C LEU A 92 8.14 -9.67 3.61
N LYS A 93 7.05 -8.91 3.81
CA LYS A 93 5.68 -9.38 3.64
C LYS A 93 5.31 -9.74 2.19
N ARG A 94 6.07 -9.28 1.18
CA ARG A 94 5.89 -9.71 -0.22
C ARG A 94 6.40 -11.12 -0.50
N LEU A 95 7.29 -11.67 0.34
CA LEU A 95 7.85 -13.01 0.13
C LEU A 95 6.83 -14.13 0.40
N PHE A 96 5.77 -13.85 1.15
CA PHE A 96 4.81 -14.86 1.61
C PHE A 96 3.41 -14.71 0.98
N GLY A 97 3.24 -13.90 -0.07
CA GLY A 97 1.91 -13.68 -0.65
C GLY A 97 1.91 -13.21 -2.10
N ASN A 98 0.98 -13.76 -2.89
CA ASN A 98 0.75 -13.41 -4.29
C ASN A 98 -0.06 -12.09 -4.39
N ARG A 99 0.53 -10.97 -3.95
CA ARG A 99 -0.11 -9.65 -4.05
C ARG A 99 0.18 -9.03 -5.40
N ARG A 100 -0.89 -8.73 -6.17
CA ARG A 100 -0.80 -7.95 -7.41
C ARG A 100 -0.13 -6.61 -7.12
N SER A 101 0.81 -6.19 -7.97
CA SER A 101 1.41 -4.86 -7.86
C SER A 101 0.33 -3.81 -8.07
N GLY A 102 0.13 -2.94 -7.08
CA GLY A 102 -0.81 -1.82 -7.20
C GLY A 102 -0.30 -0.77 -8.19
N LYS A 103 -1.20 0.10 -8.66
CA LYS A 103 -0.84 1.24 -9.52
C LYS A 103 0.12 2.16 -8.76
N LEU A 104 1.17 2.62 -9.44
CA LEU A 104 2.07 3.68 -9.00
C LEU A 104 2.43 4.54 -10.21
N VAL A 105 2.24 5.85 -10.10
CA VAL A 105 2.65 6.85 -11.07
C VAL A 105 3.54 7.84 -10.34
N ILE A 106 4.74 8.07 -10.85
CA ILE A 106 5.72 9.02 -10.31
C ILE A 106 5.84 10.15 -11.33
N ARG A 107 5.62 11.39 -10.90
CA ARG A 107 5.73 12.59 -11.74
C ARG A 107 6.93 13.41 -11.30
N ILE A 108 7.75 13.80 -12.27
CA ILE A 108 9.05 14.42 -12.07
C ILE A 108 9.12 15.67 -12.95
#